data_AF-A0A3B9WU60-F1
#
_entry.id   AF-A0A3B9WU60-F1
#
_cell.length_a   1.000
_cell.length_b   1.000
_cell.length_c   1.000
_cell.angle_alpha   90.00
_cell.angle_beta   90.00
_cell.angle_gamma   90.00
#
_symmetry.space_group_name_H-M   'P 1'
#
loop_
_entity.id
_entity.type
_entity.pdbx_description
1 polymer ?
#
loop_
_entity_poly.entity_id
_entity_poly.type
_entity_poly.pdbx_seq_one_letter_code
_entity_poly.pdbx_strand_id
1 'polypeptide(L)' 'MKTVTFKTPDGKIRYYLSDGAGNPVPEVMDYLKFLDNQGKARNTLRLSCYQLQNYYQYL' A
#
# COMPACT_ATOMS: atom_id res chain seq x y z
N MET A 1 -5.00 7.84 -8.50
CA MET A 1 -4.54 6.53 -7.98
C MET A 1 -5.49 6.01 -6.90
N LYS A 2 -5.56 4.70 -6.66
CA LYS A 2 -6.52 4.09 -5.72
C LYS A 2 -5.86 3.12 -4.75
N THR A 3 -6.15 3.25 -3.45
CA THR A 3 -5.74 2.26 -2.45
C THR A 3 -6.58 0.99 -2.58
N VAL A 4 -5.92 -0.15 -2.74
CA VAL A 4 -6.54 -1.47 -2.85
C VAL A 4 -6.18 -2.31 -1.63
N THR A 5 -7.17 -3.02 -1.09
CA THR A 5 -6.98 -3.97 0.01
C THR A 5 -7.10 -5.39 -0.52
N PHE A 6 -6.19 -6.27 -0.11
CA PHE A 6 -6.21 -7.68 -0.50
C PHE A 6 -5.83 -8.59 0.67
N LYS A 7 -6.19 -9.86 0.56
CA LYS A 7 -5.87 -10.89 1.56
C LYS A 7 -4.76 -11.78 0.99
N THR A 8 -3.66 -11.92 1.72
CA THR A 8 -2.59 -12.86 1.38
C THR A 8 -3.02 -14.31 1.64
N PRO A 9 -2.34 -15.31 1.05
CA PRO A 9 -2.59 -16.72 1.35
C PRO A 9 -2.55 -17.04 2.86
N ASP A 10 -1.65 -16.38 3.59
CA ASP A 10 -1.50 -16.52 5.06
C ASP A 10 -2.64 -15.88 5.87
N GLY A 11 -3.69 -15.40 5.21
CA GLY A 11 -4.86 -14.78 5.84
C GLY A 11 -4.68 -13.33 6.28
N LYS A 12 -3.48 -12.75 6.14
CA LYS A 12 -3.20 -11.34 6.47
C LYS A 12 -3.86 -10.39 5.46
N ILE A 13 -4.28 -9.23 5.95
CA ILE A 13 -4.83 -8.14 5.13
C ILE A 13 -3.69 -7.16 4.82
N ARG A 14 -3.44 -6.91 3.54
CA ARG A 14 -2.43 -5.96 3.06
C ARG A 14 -3.02 -4.92 2.11
N TYR A 15 -2.23 -3.90 1.82
CA TYR A 15 -2.60 -2.74 1.04
C TYR A 15 -1.59 -2.52 -0.09
N TYR A 16 -2.04 -2.01 -1.22
CA TYR A 16 -1.18 -1.46 -2.25
C TYR A 16 -1.89 -0.30 -2.98
N LEU A 17 -1.11 0.49 -3.71
CA LEU A 17 -1.63 1.57 -4.52
C LEU A 17 -1.71 1.13 -5.99
N SER A 18 -2.87 1.28 -6.61
CA SER A 18 -3.04 1.09 -8.05
C SER A 18 -3.01 2.44 -8.79
N ASP A 19 -2.37 2.44 -9.96
CA ASP A 19 -2.39 3.55 -10.90
C ASP A 19 -3.76 3.68 -11.60
N GLY A 20 -3.87 4.61 -12.55
CA GLY A 20 -5.09 4.83 -13.34
C GLY A 20 -5.42 3.70 -14.32
N ALA A 21 -4.45 2.83 -14.64
CA ALA A 21 -4.61 1.66 -15.50
C ALA A 21 -4.93 0.38 -14.69
N GLY A 22 -4.94 0.47 -13.36
CA GLY A 22 -5.17 -0.66 -12.46
C GLY A 22 -3.91 -1.46 -12.11
N ASN A 23 -2.73 -1.02 -12.55
CA ASN A 23 -1.47 -1.66 -12.22
C ASN A 23 -0.97 -1.20 -10.85
N PRO A 24 -0.32 -2.07 -10.07
CA PRO A 24 0.33 -1.67 -8.82
C PRO A 24 1.49 -0.70 -9.08
N VAL A 25 1.60 0.35 -8.25
CA VAL A 25 2.74 1.27 -8.27
C VAL A 25 3.94 0.59 -7.58
N PRO A 26 5.03 0.26 -8.32
CA PRO A 26 6.11 -0.58 -7.80
C PRO A 26 6.82 0.02 -6.57
N GLU A 27 7.09 1.32 -6.58
CA GLU A 27 7.83 2.02 -5.53
C GLU A 27 7.02 2.02 -4.21
N VAL A 28 5.70 2.19 -4.31
CA VAL A 28 4.80 2.11 -3.16
C VAL A 28 4.72 0.68 -2.63
N MET A 29 4.67 -0.30 -3.52
CA MET A 29 4.65 -1.71 -3.14
C MET A 29 5.91 -2.09 -2.36
N ASP A 30 7.08 -1.69 -2.84
CA ASP A 30 8.36 -2.01 -2.21
C ASP A 30 8.55 -1.28 -0.87
N TYR A 31 8.09 -0.03 -0.78
CA TYR A 31 8.04 0.69 0.50
C TYR A 31 7.12 0.01 1.52
N LEU A 32 5.91 -0.41 1.11
CA LEU A 32 4.98 -1.10 2.00
C LEU A 32 5.52 -2.47 2.44
N LYS A 33 6.20 -3.22 1.55
CA LYS A 33 6.91 -4.45 1.92
C LYS A 33 8.01 -4.18 2.94
N PHE A 34 8.80 -3.13 2.76
CA PHE A 34 9.84 -2.73 3.71
C PHE A 34 9.26 -2.45 5.10
N LEU A 35 8.15 -1.71 5.19
CA LEU A 35 7.47 -1.45 6.47
C LEU A 35 6.86 -2.72 7.07
N ASP A 36 6.29 -3.60 6.25
CA ASP A 36 5.70 -4.86 6.71
C ASP A 36 6.79 -5.82 7.25
N ASN A 37 7.96 -5.85 6.60
CA ASN A 37 9.13 -6.61 7.07
C ASN A 37 9.67 -6.10 8.42
N GLN A 38 9.46 -4.83 8.76
CA GLN A 38 9.77 -4.30 10.10
C GLN A 38 8.73 -4.68 11.16
N GLY A 39 7.66 -5.39 10.79
CA GLY A 39 6.58 -5.75 11.70
C GLY A 39 5.68 -4.57 12.08
N LYS A 40 5.58 -3.53 11.24
CA LYS A 40 4.66 -2.42 11.50
C LYS A 40 3.21 -2.91 11.55
N ALA A 41 2.42 -2.30 12.42
CA ALA A 41 1.02 -2.67 12.59
C ALA A 41 0.22 -2.44 11.29
N ARG A 42 -0.84 -3.23 11.08
CA ARG A 42 -1.72 -3.12 9.90
C ARG A 42 -2.24 -1.70 9.66
N ASN A 43 -2.65 -1.01 10.73
CA ASN A 43 -3.16 0.36 10.63
C ASN A 43 -2.07 1.36 10.21
N THR A 44 -0.81 1.10 10.55
CA THR A 44 0.34 1.89 10.08
C THR A 44 0.54 1.69 8.58
N LEU A 45 0.55 0.44 8.10
CA LEU A 45 0.66 0.14 6.66
C LEU A 45 -0.50 0.77 5.87
N ARG A 46 -1.71 0.69 6.42
CA ARG A 46 -2.90 1.34 5.86
C ARG A 46 -2.68 2.84 5.73
N LEU A 47 -2.33 3.52 6.83
CA LEU A 47 -2.11 4.96 6.86
C LEU A 47 -1.03 5.39 5.87
N SER A 48 0.11 4.68 5.82
CA SER A 48 1.18 4.94 4.86
C SER A 48 0.71 4.84 3.41
N CYS A 49 -0.12 3.86 3.07
CA CYS A 49 -0.68 3.74 1.72
C CYS A 49 -1.60 4.93 1.38
N TYR A 50 -2.44 5.40 2.31
CA TYR A 50 -3.28 6.59 2.09
C TYR A 50 -2.47 7.88 1.98
N GLN A 51 -1.40 8.03 2.78
CA GLN A 51 -0.50 9.17 2.67
C GLN A 51 0.16 9.23 1.29
N LEU A 52 0.62 8.08 0.78
CA LEU A 52 1.18 7.99 -0.57
C LEU A 52 0.12 8.22 -1.65
N GLN A 53 -1.10 7.73 -1.46
CA GLN A 53 -2.22 8.05 -2.36
C GLN A 53 -2.44 9.55 -2.46
N ASN A 54 -2.47 10.26 -1.33
CA ASN A 54 -2.64 11.70 -1.29
C ASN A 54 -1.44 12.43 -1.90
N TYR A 55 -0.21 11.96 -1.63
CA TYR A 55 1.00 12.50 -2.23
C TYR A 55 0.87 12.50 -3.76
N TYR A 56 0.65 11.35 -4.39
CA TYR A 56 0.48 11.26 -5.85
C TYR A 56 -0.76 11.97 -6.41
N GLN A 57 -1.75 12.28 -5.58
CA GLN A 57 -2.98 12.93 -6.02
C GLN A 57 -2.85 14.46 -6.05
N TYR A 58 -1.99 15.03 -5.21
CA TYR A 58 -1.90 16.47 -4.98
C TYR A 58 -0.50 17.06 -5.22
N LEU A 59 0.55 16.23 -5.23
CA LEU A 59 1.94 16.56 -5.54
C LEU A 59 2.40 15.78 -6.77
#